data_AF-A0A7V9G1C2-F1
#
_entry.id   AF-A0A7V9G1C2-F1
#
_cell.length_a   1.000
_cell.length_b   1.000
_cell.length_c   1.000
_cell.angle_alpha   90.00
_cell.angle_beta   90.00
_cell.angle_gamma   90.00
#
_symmetry.space_group_name_H-M   'P 1'
#
loop_
_entity.id
_entity.type
_entity.pdbx_description
1 polymer ?
#
loop_
_entity_poly.entity_id
_entity_poly.type
_entity_poly.pdbx_seq_one_letter_code
_entity_poly.pdbx_strand_id
1 'polypeptide(L)'
;MSADQRVRHAPAPTPELRLRRALGPALEIFLWSRAALWLLALLAYAWFEPNRHPRAARWDSALAHELGWAADVWARWDSSFYLQIAHDGYGAGGTAAFFPLYPLLVGGTGRVLGGHFVLAGTLVSLAACLGAFLLLARLAESRLGAEGARRTVLYLALFPTSLFLGAVYAESLLLLLLLGSFLLAERGRWVPAAALAGLALLTRPLALALLPALALIAWRSPARRRALASLTLAPLLFSFYPLALWLQTGDALAFAGAQERWHRALSPLGPLGGALDGLRAGWAGARQLVEGSSGRVFWPIEDADPMHAAVVNLSSLAWLAVFVALAAVAWRRFGAPYGLFCALSLAIPLSVPSDRWPLLSLPRFGLAVFPLFLALAALTAGRPRLHTALTATSAALLGMSVVQWSLWQWVA
;
A
#
# COMPACT_ATOMS: atom_id res chain seq x y z
N MET A 1 -17.62 39.38 -49.65
CA MET A 1 -17.06 38.08 -49.26
C MET A 1 -16.96 38.03 -47.73
N SER A 2 -17.88 37.34 -47.05
CA SER A 2 -17.77 37.05 -45.61
C SER A 2 -17.84 35.54 -45.45
N ALA A 3 -16.71 34.94 -45.08
CA ALA A 3 -16.57 33.50 -44.89
C ALA A 3 -16.82 33.19 -43.40
N ASP A 4 -18.04 32.74 -43.12
CA ASP A 4 -18.51 32.34 -41.80
C ASP A 4 -17.96 30.92 -41.48
N GLN A 5 -16.77 30.84 -40.88
CA GLN A 5 -16.18 29.59 -40.42
C GLN A 5 -16.92 29.08 -39.18
N ARG A 6 -17.94 28.24 -39.40
CA ARG A 6 -18.53 27.40 -38.35
C ARG A 6 -17.47 26.43 -37.84
N VAL A 7 -16.90 26.74 -36.68
CA VAL A 7 -16.10 25.82 -35.88
C VAL A 7 -16.99 24.63 -35.51
N ARG A 8 -16.84 23.52 -36.24
CA ARG A 8 -17.51 22.26 -35.91
C ARG A 8 -16.90 21.75 -34.60
N HIS A 9 -17.60 21.94 -33.48
CA HIS A 9 -17.29 21.22 -32.25
C HIS A 9 -17.39 19.72 -32.53
N ALA A 10 -16.25 19.02 -32.48
CA ALA A 10 -16.23 17.57 -32.57
C ALA A 10 -17.09 16.98 -31.43
N PRO A 11 -17.95 15.99 -31.71
CA PRO A 11 -18.79 15.38 -30.69
C PRO A 11 -17.92 14.78 -29.59
N ALA A 12 -18.34 14.99 -28.33
CA ALA A 12 -17.63 14.43 -27.18
C ALA A 12 -17.54 12.90 -27.34
N PRO A 13 -16.35 12.29 -27.12
CA PRO A 13 -16.16 10.87 -27.35
C PRO A 13 -17.09 10.03 -26.46
N THR A 14 -17.60 8.93 -27.02
CA THR A 14 -18.51 8.01 -26.33
C THR A 14 -17.84 7.38 -25.09
N PRO A 15 -18.63 6.95 -24.08
CA PRO A 15 -18.10 6.35 -22.86
C PRO A 15 -17.18 5.14 -23.10
N GLU A 16 -17.46 4.32 -24.10
CA GLU A 16 -16.63 3.16 -24.47
C GLU A 16 -15.26 3.56 -25.02
N LEU A 17 -15.20 4.63 -25.81
CA LEU A 17 -13.96 5.14 -26.41
C LEU A 17 -13.05 5.78 -25.36
N ARG A 18 -13.65 6.41 -24.34
CA ARG A 18 -12.94 6.89 -23.14
C ARG A 18 -12.35 5.72 -22.36
N LEU A 19 -13.17 4.73 -22.02
CA LEU A 19 -12.75 3.55 -21.27
C LEU A 19 -11.59 2.78 -21.94
N ARG A 20 -11.63 2.61 -23.27
CA ARG A 20 -10.52 1.98 -24.03
C ARG A 20 -9.24 2.81 -23.98
N ARG A 21 -9.34 4.15 -24.04
CA ARG A 21 -8.18 5.05 -23.96
C ARG A 21 -7.49 5.05 -22.60
N ALA A 22 -8.19 4.79 -21.50
CA ALA A 22 -7.57 4.73 -20.17
C ALA A 22 -7.05 3.33 -19.79
N LEU A 23 -7.73 2.26 -20.22
CA LEU A 23 -7.33 0.89 -19.87
C LEU A 23 -6.06 0.44 -20.62
N GLY A 24 -5.86 0.90 -21.86
CA GLY A 24 -4.64 0.62 -22.62
C GLY A 24 -3.37 1.08 -21.89
N PRO A 25 -3.24 2.39 -21.56
CA PRO A 25 -2.10 2.89 -20.81
C PRO A 25 -1.91 2.27 -19.43
N ALA A 26 -3.00 1.91 -18.73
CA ALA A 26 -2.89 1.27 -17.43
C ALA A 26 -2.27 -0.14 -17.52
N LEU A 27 -2.69 -0.92 -18.52
CA LEU A 27 -2.10 -2.22 -18.81
C LEU A 27 -0.65 -2.09 -19.26
N GLU A 28 -0.35 -1.13 -20.15
CA GLU A 28 1.01 -0.85 -20.61
C GLU A 28 1.93 -0.51 -19.43
N ILE A 29 1.50 0.42 -18.55
CA ILE A 29 2.24 0.82 -17.34
C ILE A 29 2.45 -0.35 -16.39
N PHE A 30 1.43 -1.19 -16.20
CA PHE A 30 1.59 -2.42 -15.43
C PHE A 30 2.69 -3.31 -16.03
N LEU A 31 2.59 -3.64 -17.32
CA LEU A 31 3.52 -4.57 -17.98
C LEU A 31 4.96 -4.07 -17.91
N TRP A 32 5.25 -2.85 -18.37
CA TRP A 32 6.63 -2.37 -18.39
C TRP A 32 7.17 -2.14 -16.98
N SER A 33 6.36 -1.63 -16.04
CA SER A 33 6.86 -1.35 -14.70
C SER A 33 7.16 -2.63 -13.94
N ARG A 34 6.32 -3.65 -14.04
CA ARG A 34 6.57 -4.94 -13.38
C ARG A 34 7.75 -5.67 -14.01
N ALA A 35 7.87 -5.63 -15.34
CA ALA A 35 9.03 -6.19 -16.03
C ALA A 35 10.34 -5.48 -15.63
N ALA A 36 10.34 -4.14 -15.57
CA ALA A 36 11.50 -3.36 -15.14
C ALA A 36 11.89 -3.66 -13.68
N LEU A 37 10.90 -3.81 -12.79
CA LEU A 37 11.17 -4.19 -11.40
C LEU A 37 11.75 -5.60 -11.28
N TRP A 38 11.25 -6.56 -12.07
CA TRP A 38 11.83 -7.90 -12.14
C TRP A 38 13.26 -7.86 -12.62
N LEU A 39 13.51 -7.23 -13.77
CA LEU A 39 14.84 -7.13 -14.34
C LEU A 39 15.81 -6.48 -13.35
N LEU A 40 15.41 -5.38 -12.71
CA LEU A 40 16.23 -4.71 -11.72
C LEU A 40 16.52 -5.58 -10.50
N ALA A 41 15.53 -6.33 -9.99
CA ALA A 41 15.74 -7.24 -8.86
C ALA A 41 16.72 -8.37 -9.21
N LEU A 42 16.57 -8.95 -10.41
CA LEU A 42 17.47 -9.99 -10.91
C LEU A 42 18.90 -9.47 -11.11
N LEU A 43 19.05 -8.31 -11.75
CA LEU A 43 20.34 -7.66 -11.94
C LEU A 43 20.98 -7.30 -10.60
N ALA A 44 20.19 -6.77 -9.65
CA ALA A 44 20.70 -6.44 -8.32
C ALA A 44 21.21 -7.69 -7.59
N TYR A 45 20.45 -8.78 -7.65
CA TYR A 45 20.83 -10.05 -7.04
C TYR A 45 22.07 -10.69 -7.70
N ALA A 46 22.20 -10.58 -9.02
CA ALA A 46 23.31 -11.17 -9.77
C ALA A 46 24.60 -10.33 -9.73
N TRP A 47 24.47 -9.00 -9.64
CA TRP A 47 25.61 -8.08 -9.80
C TRP A 47 26.24 -7.65 -8.48
N PHE A 48 25.43 -7.46 -7.42
CA PHE A 48 25.94 -7.01 -6.14
C PHE A 48 26.19 -8.21 -5.22
N GLU A 49 27.40 -8.27 -4.66
CA GLU A 49 27.66 -9.15 -3.53
C GLU A 49 26.71 -8.79 -2.38
N PRO A 50 25.97 -9.76 -1.80
CA PRO A 50 24.96 -9.42 -0.81
C PRO A 50 25.60 -8.87 0.47
N ASN A 51 25.50 -7.56 0.67
CA ASN A 51 25.52 -6.99 2.01
C ASN A 51 24.19 -7.34 2.67
N ARG A 52 24.03 -8.60 3.11
CA ARG A 52 22.80 -9.10 3.74
C ARG A 52 22.59 -8.41 5.07
N HIS A 53 21.34 -8.08 5.38
CA HIS A 53 21.01 -7.62 6.72
C HIS A 53 21.43 -8.69 7.76
N PRO A 54 22.11 -8.34 8.88
CA PRO A 54 22.68 -9.32 9.82
C PRO A 54 21.67 -10.31 10.41
N ARG A 55 20.39 -9.92 10.40
CA ARG A 55 19.28 -10.72 10.93
C ARG A 55 18.41 -11.38 9.86
N ALA A 56 18.79 -11.31 8.58
CA ALA A 56 18.01 -11.88 7.48
C ALA A 56 17.60 -13.33 7.75
N ALA A 57 18.51 -14.13 8.32
CA ALA A 57 18.28 -15.53 8.70
C ALA A 57 17.04 -15.77 9.62
N ARG A 58 16.57 -14.75 10.35
CA ARG A 58 15.35 -14.87 11.18
C ARG A 58 14.07 -14.98 10.35
N TRP A 59 14.08 -14.45 9.13
CA TRP A 59 12.94 -14.41 8.21
C TRP A 59 13.20 -15.19 6.91
N ASP A 60 14.44 -15.61 6.69
CA ASP A 60 14.87 -16.42 5.55
C ASP A 60 14.57 -17.91 5.81
N SER A 61 13.29 -18.28 5.70
CA SER A 61 12.81 -19.65 5.93
C SER A 61 12.90 -20.53 4.69
N ALA A 62 12.92 -21.86 4.85
CA ALA A 62 12.89 -22.80 3.72
C ALA A 62 11.69 -22.60 2.78
N LEU A 63 10.55 -22.15 3.30
CA LEU A 63 9.35 -21.83 2.49
C LEU A 63 9.56 -20.68 1.50
N ALA A 64 10.59 -19.85 1.68
CA ALA A 64 10.91 -18.75 0.79
C ALA A 64 11.83 -19.16 -0.38
N HIS A 65 12.31 -20.41 -0.41
CA HIS A 65 13.21 -20.95 -1.44
C HIS A 65 12.53 -22.10 -2.18
N GLU A 66 11.97 -21.82 -3.36
CA GLU A 66 11.22 -22.83 -4.12
C GLU A 66 11.77 -23.01 -5.53
N LEU A 67 11.70 -21.96 -6.35
CA LEU A 67 11.99 -22.03 -7.80
C LEU A 67 13.32 -21.36 -8.15
N GLY A 68 14.12 -21.05 -7.13
CA GLY A 68 15.39 -20.38 -7.24
C GLY A 68 15.25 -18.86 -7.21
N TRP A 69 16.42 -18.21 -7.20
CA TRP A 69 16.59 -16.79 -6.94
C TRP A 69 15.70 -15.86 -7.79
N ALA A 70 15.29 -16.27 -8.99
CA ALA A 70 14.44 -15.46 -9.85
C ALA A 70 12.99 -15.30 -9.36
N ALA A 71 12.48 -16.26 -8.59
CA ALA A 71 11.18 -16.19 -7.92
C ALA A 71 11.35 -15.80 -6.45
N ASP A 72 12.33 -16.41 -5.78
CA ASP A 72 12.56 -16.28 -4.32
C ASP A 72 12.96 -14.85 -3.91
N VAL A 73 13.48 -14.03 -4.83
CA VAL A 73 13.73 -12.60 -4.58
C VAL A 73 12.47 -11.84 -4.15
N TRP A 74 11.27 -12.32 -4.48
CA TRP A 74 9.99 -11.71 -4.14
C TRP A 74 9.41 -12.17 -2.79
N ALA A 75 10.10 -13.08 -2.09
CA ALA A 75 9.76 -13.56 -0.76
C ALA A 75 10.82 -13.11 0.26
N ARG A 76 10.66 -11.90 0.83
CA ARG A 76 11.53 -11.37 1.90
C ARG A 76 10.72 -10.89 3.09
N TRP A 77 11.38 -10.80 4.25
CA TRP A 77 10.84 -10.19 5.47
C TRP A 77 9.47 -10.75 5.88
N ASP A 78 8.40 -9.95 5.82
CA ASP A 78 7.07 -10.35 6.26
C ASP A 78 6.45 -11.44 5.37
N SER A 79 7.02 -11.71 4.18
CA SER A 79 6.61 -12.83 3.34
C SER A 79 6.61 -14.15 4.11
N SER A 80 7.56 -14.32 5.02
CA SER A 80 7.69 -15.51 5.87
C SER A 80 6.40 -15.82 6.65
N PHE A 81 5.74 -14.81 7.20
CA PHE A 81 4.49 -15.01 7.93
C PHE A 81 3.34 -15.37 7.00
N TYR A 82 3.23 -14.74 5.83
CA TYR A 82 2.19 -15.09 4.85
C TYR A 82 2.37 -16.51 4.32
N LEU A 83 3.61 -16.93 4.03
CA LEU A 83 3.93 -18.28 3.57
C LEU A 83 3.67 -19.31 4.67
N GLN A 84 4.06 -19.02 5.92
CA GLN A 84 3.76 -19.87 7.06
C GLN A 84 2.24 -20.06 7.23
N ILE A 85 1.45 -18.99 7.19
CA ILE A 85 -0.01 -19.10 7.30
C ILE A 85 -0.62 -19.85 6.11
N ALA A 86 -0.10 -19.65 4.90
CA ALA A 86 -0.56 -20.34 3.71
C ALA A 86 -0.31 -21.87 3.77
N HIS A 87 0.85 -22.25 4.31
CA HIS A 87 1.31 -23.65 4.43
C HIS A 87 0.69 -24.35 5.66
N ASP A 88 0.93 -23.80 6.85
CA ASP A 88 0.64 -24.43 8.16
C ASP A 88 -0.62 -23.90 8.85
N GLY A 89 -1.14 -22.74 8.43
CA GLY A 89 -2.17 -22.00 9.16
C GLY A 89 -1.60 -21.09 10.25
N TYR A 90 -2.48 -20.59 11.12
CA TYR A 90 -2.10 -19.74 12.23
C TYR A 90 -1.44 -20.54 13.35
N GLY A 91 -0.32 -20.02 13.85
CA GLY A 91 0.44 -20.63 14.93
C GLY A 91 1.24 -19.61 15.73
N ALA A 92 2.19 -20.10 16.54
CA ALA A 92 3.05 -19.25 17.35
C ALA A 92 3.91 -18.30 16.49
N GLY A 93 4.51 -17.28 17.12
CA GLY A 93 5.50 -16.43 16.46
C GLY A 93 4.96 -15.18 15.75
N GLY A 94 3.73 -14.73 16.06
CA GLY A 94 3.22 -13.43 15.57
C GLY A 94 2.45 -13.49 14.25
N THR A 95 2.11 -14.69 13.76
CA THR A 95 1.27 -14.88 12.57
C THR A 95 -0.08 -14.16 12.66
N ALA A 96 -0.64 -14.01 13.88
CA ALA A 96 -1.87 -13.25 14.12
C ALA A 96 -1.79 -11.74 13.79
N ALA A 97 -0.61 -11.20 13.50
CA ALA A 97 -0.49 -9.85 12.94
C ALA A 97 -0.89 -9.76 11.46
N PHE A 98 -0.98 -10.91 10.76
CA PHE A 98 -1.22 -11.02 9.34
C PHE A 98 -2.60 -11.60 9.08
N PHE A 99 -3.45 -10.81 8.42
CA PHE A 99 -4.86 -11.11 8.29
C PHE A 99 -5.12 -12.12 7.15
N PRO A 100 -6.23 -12.88 7.21
CA PRO A 100 -6.26 -14.22 6.62
C PRO A 100 -6.48 -14.24 5.11
N LEU A 101 -7.10 -13.21 4.51
CA LEU A 101 -7.56 -13.33 3.12
C LEU A 101 -6.42 -13.53 2.13
N TYR A 102 -5.32 -12.77 2.27
CA TYR A 102 -4.17 -12.95 1.40
C TYR A 102 -3.52 -14.34 1.54
N PRO A 103 -3.06 -14.79 2.72
CA PRO A 103 -2.43 -16.10 2.86
C PRO A 103 -3.39 -17.27 2.56
N LEU A 104 -4.70 -17.12 2.74
CA LEU A 104 -5.68 -18.13 2.28
C LEU A 104 -5.70 -18.27 0.76
N LEU A 105 -5.68 -17.17 0.01
CA LEU A 105 -5.59 -17.20 -1.46
C LEU A 105 -4.26 -17.78 -1.93
N VAL A 106 -3.15 -17.41 -1.26
CA VAL A 106 -1.82 -17.98 -1.54
C VAL A 106 -1.82 -19.47 -1.24
N GLY A 107 -2.40 -19.90 -0.11
CA GLY A 107 -2.46 -21.31 0.26
C GLY A 107 -3.30 -22.15 -0.69
N GLY A 108 -4.46 -21.64 -1.12
CA GLY A 108 -5.29 -22.31 -2.12
C GLY A 108 -4.58 -22.43 -3.47
N THR A 109 -4.01 -21.33 -3.95
CA THR A 109 -3.28 -21.29 -5.23
C THR A 109 -2.01 -22.13 -5.19
N GLY A 110 -1.25 -22.10 -4.09
CA GLY A 110 -0.03 -22.88 -3.90
C GLY A 110 -0.29 -24.38 -3.95
N ARG A 111 -1.38 -24.85 -3.32
CA ARG A 111 -1.80 -26.27 -3.41
C ARG A 111 -2.17 -26.67 -4.83
N VAL A 112 -2.85 -25.80 -5.59
CA VAL A 112 -3.15 -26.04 -7.02
C VAL A 112 -1.87 -26.08 -7.87
N LEU A 113 -0.87 -25.27 -7.52
CA LEU A 113 0.44 -25.23 -8.17
C LEU A 113 1.42 -26.29 -7.63
N GLY A 114 0.94 -27.35 -6.97
CA GLY A 114 1.81 -28.45 -6.53
C GLY A 114 2.71 -28.14 -5.33
N GLY A 115 2.35 -27.14 -4.52
CA GLY A 115 3.11 -26.74 -3.33
C GLY A 115 4.03 -25.53 -3.52
N HIS A 116 3.93 -24.82 -4.64
CA HIS A 116 4.72 -23.60 -4.90
C HIS A 116 4.02 -22.35 -4.34
N PHE A 117 4.20 -22.07 -3.05
CA PHE A 117 3.57 -20.97 -2.32
C PHE A 117 4.20 -19.60 -2.63
N VAL A 118 5.50 -19.52 -2.92
CA VAL A 118 6.15 -18.28 -3.35
C VAL A 118 5.60 -17.85 -4.70
N LEU A 119 5.57 -18.78 -5.67
CA LEU A 119 4.98 -18.53 -6.99
C LEU A 119 3.51 -18.12 -6.87
N ALA A 120 2.74 -18.84 -6.05
CA ALA A 120 1.34 -18.51 -5.78
C ALA A 120 1.18 -17.09 -5.20
N GLY A 121 1.98 -16.73 -4.19
CA GLY A 121 1.97 -15.41 -3.56
C GLY A 121 2.23 -14.31 -4.56
N THR A 122 3.27 -14.48 -5.37
CA THR A 122 3.63 -13.54 -6.43
C THR A 122 2.55 -13.42 -7.52
N LEU A 123 1.95 -14.54 -7.97
CA LEU A 123 0.88 -14.52 -8.97
C LEU A 123 -0.40 -13.85 -8.43
N VAL A 124 -0.80 -14.16 -7.20
CA VAL A 124 -1.93 -13.50 -6.52
C VAL A 124 -1.66 -11.99 -6.41
N SER A 125 -0.46 -11.61 -5.98
CA SER A 125 -0.07 -10.20 -5.87
C SER A 125 -0.12 -9.48 -7.21
N LEU A 126 0.43 -10.08 -8.28
CA LEU A 126 0.45 -9.50 -9.62
C LEU A 126 -0.94 -9.39 -10.25
N ALA A 127 -1.79 -10.42 -10.10
CA ALA A 127 -3.16 -10.40 -10.59
C ALA A 127 -3.98 -9.32 -9.88
N ALA A 128 -3.84 -9.21 -8.56
CA ALA A 128 -4.49 -8.16 -7.78
C ALA A 128 -3.96 -6.77 -8.15
N CYS A 129 -2.65 -6.64 -8.39
CA CYS A 129 -2.02 -5.41 -8.83
C CYS A 129 -2.56 -4.95 -10.19
N LEU A 130 -2.65 -5.84 -11.17
CA LEU A 130 -3.28 -5.53 -12.45
C LEU A 130 -4.72 -5.03 -12.26
N GLY A 131 -5.53 -5.75 -11.47
CA GLY A 131 -6.89 -5.33 -11.15
C GLY A 131 -6.94 -3.92 -10.52
N ALA A 132 -6.06 -3.64 -9.56
CA ALA A 132 -5.95 -2.34 -8.91
C ALA A 132 -5.57 -1.23 -9.91
N PHE A 133 -4.62 -1.48 -10.81
CA PHE A 133 -4.23 -0.53 -11.85
C PHE A 133 -5.40 -0.18 -12.78
N LEU A 134 -6.15 -1.19 -13.23
CA LEU A 134 -7.30 -0.98 -14.11
C LEU A 134 -8.44 -0.23 -13.40
N LEU A 135 -8.72 -0.55 -12.13
CA LEU A 135 -9.73 0.17 -11.35
C LEU A 135 -9.31 1.60 -11.02
N LEU A 136 -8.04 1.82 -10.68
CA LEU A 136 -7.49 3.15 -10.43
C LEU A 136 -7.55 4.02 -11.69
N ALA A 137 -7.21 3.46 -12.85
CA ALA A 137 -7.31 4.15 -14.14
C ALA A 137 -8.75 4.60 -14.42
N ARG A 138 -9.72 3.69 -14.23
CA ARG A 138 -11.15 4.00 -14.41
C ARG A 138 -11.64 5.09 -13.46
N LEU A 139 -11.25 5.00 -12.19
CA LEU A 139 -11.58 6.00 -11.19
C LEU A 139 -10.99 7.36 -11.58
N ALA A 140 -9.69 7.39 -11.88
CA ALA A 140 -8.97 8.60 -12.22
C ALA A 140 -9.47 9.24 -13.52
N GLU A 141 -9.84 8.46 -14.53
CA GLU A 141 -10.39 8.98 -15.79
C GLU A 141 -11.69 9.74 -15.54
N SER A 142 -12.57 9.21 -14.69
CA SER A 142 -13.84 9.87 -14.35
C SER A 142 -13.65 11.21 -13.62
N ARG A 143 -12.49 11.43 -12.99
CA ARG A 143 -12.18 12.61 -12.16
C ARG A 143 -11.25 13.61 -12.84
N LEU A 144 -10.31 13.13 -13.65
CA LEU A 144 -9.17 13.91 -14.15
C LEU A 144 -8.97 13.75 -15.67
N GLY A 145 -9.81 12.97 -16.36
CA GLY A 145 -9.66 12.63 -17.78
C GLY A 145 -8.52 11.64 -18.06
N ALA A 146 -8.33 11.29 -19.34
CA ALA A 146 -7.41 10.23 -19.75
C ALA A 146 -5.94 10.47 -19.34
N GLU A 147 -5.44 11.70 -19.52
CA GLU A 147 -4.06 12.03 -19.13
C GLU A 147 -3.88 12.02 -17.61
N GLY A 148 -4.87 12.50 -16.85
CA GLY A 148 -4.87 12.39 -15.39
C GLY A 148 -4.89 10.94 -14.91
N ALA A 149 -5.63 10.07 -15.60
CA ALA A 149 -5.64 8.63 -15.34
C ALA A 149 -4.28 7.98 -15.57
N ARG A 150 -3.67 8.25 -16.72
CA ARG A 150 -2.33 7.77 -17.05
C ARG A 150 -1.30 8.20 -15.99
N ARG A 151 -1.31 9.46 -15.59
CA ARG A 151 -0.41 9.97 -14.53
C ARG A 151 -0.67 9.35 -13.17
N THR A 152 -1.93 9.16 -12.79
CA THR A 152 -2.29 8.55 -11.51
C THR A 152 -1.71 7.13 -11.41
N VAL A 153 -1.90 6.33 -12.46
CA VAL A 153 -1.39 4.95 -12.51
C VAL A 153 0.14 4.94 -12.59
N LEU A 154 0.74 5.87 -13.33
CA LEU A 154 2.20 6.02 -13.39
C LEU A 154 2.80 6.35 -12.02
N TYR A 155 2.18 7.24 -11.24
CA TYR A 155 2.66 7.57 -9.89
C TYR A 155 2.53 6.40 -8.93
N LEU A 156 1.50 5.57 -9.05
CA LEU A 156 1.42 4.32 -8.28
C LEU A 156 2.53 3.35 -8.69
N ALA A 157 2.75 3.18 -10.00
CA ALA A 157 3.75 2.26 -10.53
C ALA A 157 5.18 2.63 -10.14
N LEU A 158 5.49 3.94 -10.14
CA LEU A 158 6.80 4.48 -9.77
C LEU A 158 6.91 4.84 -8.30
N PHE A 159 5.87 4.62 -7.49
CA PHE A 159 5.93 4.93 -6.07
C PHE A 159 7.10 4.19 -5.40
N PRO A 160 7.89 4.82 -4.51
CA PRO A 160 9.14 4.23 -4.01
C PRO A 160 9.03 2.83 -3.40
N THR A 161 7.86 2.48 -2.87
CA THR A 161 7.61 1.14 -2.29
C THR A 161 6.70 0.27 -3.16
N SER A 162 6.52 0.58 -4.45
CA SER A 162 5.61 -0.16 -5.34
C SER A 162 6.03 -1.62 -5.58
N LEU A 163 7.24 -2.02 -5.18
CA LEU A 163 7.70 -3.41 -5.18
C LEU A 163 6.78 -4.33 -4.37
N PHE A 164 6.17 -3.83 -3.28
CA PHE A 164 5.21 -4.60 -2.47
C PHE A 164 3.92 -4.97 -3.23
N LEU A 165 3.65 -4.35 -4.38
CA LEU A 165 2.52 -4.76 -5.23
C LEU A 165 2.82 -6.05 -6.04
N GLY A 166 4.07 -6.50 -6.08
CA GLY A 166 4.48 -7.76 -6.73
C GLY A 166 5.08 -8.81 -5.80
N ALA A 167 5.57 -8.40 -4.62
CA ALA A 167 6.09 -9.29 -3.59
C ALA A 167 4.99 -10.16 -2.94
N VAL A 168 5.37 -11.17 -2.16
CA VAL A 168 4.45 -12.04 -1.39
C VAL A 168 3.84 -11.28 -0.20
N TYR A 169 2.94 -10.35 -0.52
CA TYR A 169 2.46 -9.25 0.32
C TYR A 169 1.00 -8.91 -0.01
N ALA A 170 0.20 -8.54 1.00
CA ALA A 170 -1.24 -8.31 0.88
C ALA A 170 -1.63 -6.96 0.21
N GLU A 171 -0.66 -6.09 -0.07
CA GLU A 171 -0.84 -4.69 -0.45
C GLU A 171 -1.65 -4.51 -1.74
N SER A 172 -1.36 -5.30 -2.78
CA SER A 172 -2.07 -5.21 -4.04
C SER A 172 -3.51 -5.71 -3.94
N LEU A 173 -3.74 -6.78 -3.16
CA LEU A 173 -5.07 -7.29 -2.87
C LEU A 173 -5.90 -6.29 -2.08
N LEU A 174 -5.32 -5.69 -1.04
CA LEU A 174 -5.95 -4.61 -0.30
C LEU A 174 -6.35 -3.47 -1.24
N LEU A 175 -5.41 -2.97 -2.06
CA LEU A 175 -5.65 -1.85 -2.96
C LEU A 175 -6.78 -2.15 -3.97
N LEU A 176 -6.82 -3.36 -4.53
CA LEU A 176 -7.90 -3.82 -5.41
C LEU A 176 -9.26 -3.78 -4.70
N LEU A 177 -9.35 -4.32 -3.48
CA LEU A 177 -10.59 -4.38 -2.71
C LEU A 177 -11.05 -2.99 -2.28
N LEU A 178 -10.13 -2.11 -1.85
CA LEU A 178 -10.41 -0.72 -1.52
C LEU A 178 -11.01 0.03 -2.72
N LEU A 179 -10.36 -0.04 -3.89
CA LEU A 179 -10.82 0.62 -5.12
C LEU A 179 -12.16 0.06 -5.59
N GLY A 180 -12.31 -1.26 -5.60
CA GLY A 180 -13.56 -1.92 -5.99
C GLY A 180 -14.72 -1.53 -5.09
N SER A 181 -14.51 -1.53 -3.77
CA SER A 181 -15.51 -1.12 -2.80
C SER A 181 -15.92 0.34 -2.99
N PHE A 182 -14.94 1.25 -3.15
CA PHE A 182 -15.20 2.67 -3.33
C PHE A 182 -15.99 2.94 -4.61
N LEU A 183 -15.58 2.34 -5.74
CA LEU A 183 -16.26 2.48 -7.03
C LEU A 183 -17.70 1.94 -7.01
N LEU A 184 -17.93 0.83 -6.33
CA LEU A 184 -19.28 0.27 -6.21
C LEU A 184 -20.18 1.13 -5.33
N ALA A 185 -19.64 1.68 -4.23
CA ALA A 185 -20.38 2.60 -3.38
C ALA A 185 -20.74 3.91 -4.10
N GLU A 186 -19.83 4.47 -4.90
CA GLU A 186 -20.12 5.65 -5.73
C GLU A 186 -21.22 5.39 -6.77
N ARG A 187 -21.41 4.12 -7.19
CA ARG A 187 -22.49 3.69 -8.09
C ARG A 187 -23.76 3.27 -7.35
N GLY A 188 -23.82 3.42 -6.03
CA GLY A 188 -24.97 3.01 -5.21
C GLY A 188 -25.16 1.49 -5.08
N ARG A 189 -24.14 0.68 -5.43
CA ARG A 189 -24.16 -0.78 -5.33
C ARG A 189 -23.66 -1.21 -3.94
N TRP A 190 -24.50 -0.98 -2.93
CA TRP A 190 -24.11 -1.05 -1.51
C TRP A 190 -23.71 -2.43 -1.00
N VAL A 191 -24.46 -3.49 -1.32
CA VAL A 191 -24.16 -4.86 -0.86
C VAL A 191 -22.78 -5.33 -1.35
N PRO A 192 -22.45 -5.31 -2.66
CA PRO A 192 -21.14 -5.74 -3.11
C PRO A 192 -20.02 -4.77 -2.66
N ALA A 193 -20.30 -3.47 -2.49
CA ALA A 193 -19.34 -2.56 -1.88
C ALA A 193 -18.99 -2.99 -0.44
N ALA A 194 -20.00 -3.26 0.39
CA ALA A 194 -19.80 -3.72 1.76
C ALA A 194 -19.13 -5.10 1.83
N ALA A 195 -19.42 -5.99 0.88
CA ALA A 195 -18.73 -7.28 0.77
C ALA A 195 -17.23 -7.09 0.50
N LEU A 196 -16.86 -6.24 -0.47
CA LEU A 196 -15.46 -5.93 -0.75
C LEU A 196 -14.79 -5.20 0.42
N ALA A 197 -15.50 -4.34 1.14
CA ALA A 197 -14.99 -3.71 2.36
C ALA A 197 -14.71 -4.75 3.46
N GLY A 198 -15.61 -5.71 3.66
CA GLY A 198 -15.39 -6.83 4.59
C GLY A 198 -14.21 -7.70 4.21
N LEU A 199 -14.06 -8.03 2.92
CA LEU A 199 -12.87 -8.73 2.42
C LEU A 199 -11.60 -7.89 2.61
N ALA A 200 -11.65 -6.58 2.40
CA ALA A 200 -10.50 -5.69 2.63
C ALA A 200 -10.08 -5.71 4.11
N LEU A 201 -11.03 -5.74 5.05
CA LEU A 201 -10.75 -5.88 6.49
C LEU A 201 -10.02 -7.18 6.81
N LEU A 202 -10.23 -8.25 6.03
CA LEU A 202 -9.51 -9.52 6.16
C LEU A 202 -8.11 -9.50 5.51
N THR A 203 -7.65 -8.38 4.95
CA THR A 203 -6.29 -8.26 4.39
C THR A 203 -5.33 -7.51 5.31
N ARG A 204 -5.73 -6.34 5.84
CA ARG A 204 -4.90 -5.48 6.69
C ARG A 204 -5.78 -4.55 7.55
N PRO A 205 -5.31 -4.11 8.74
CA PRO A 205 -6.02 -3.13 9.59
C PRO A 205 -6.33 -1.80 8.89
N LEU A 206 -5.51 -1.39 7.91
CA LEU A 206 -5.68 -0.14 7.18
C LEU A 206 -7.07 -0.03 6.52
N ALA A 207 -7.69 -1.16 6.14
CA ALA A 207 -9.02 -1.19 5.55
C ALA A 207 -10.12 -0.61 6.46
N LEU A 208 -9.89 -0.49 7.78
CA LEU A 208 -10.81 0.19 8.68
C LEU A 208 -11.08 1.65 8.26
N ALA A 209 -10.10 2.32 7.66
CA ALA A 209 -10.24 3.69 7.15
C ALA A 209 -11.32 3.81 6.05
N LEU A 210 -11.64 2.71 5.36
CA LEU A 210 -12.65 2.67 4.32
C LEU A 210 -14.06 2.86 4.88
N LEU A 211 -14.37 2.30 6.06
CA LEU A 211 -15.75 2.25 6.57
C LEU A 211 -16.37 3.64 6.79
N PRO A 212 -15.69 4.61 7.44
CA PRO A 212 -16.27 5.94 7.62
C PRO A 212 -16.41 6.71 6.31
N ALA A 213 -15.50 6.49 5.34
CA ALA A 213 -15.62 7.06 4.00
C ALA A 213 -16.86 6.51 3.29
N LEU A 214 -17.09 5.19 3.32
CA LEU A 214 -18.29 4.58 2.74
C LEU A 214 -19.56 5.00 3.47
N ALA A 215 -19.53 5.12 4.80
CA ALA A 215 -20.65 5.59 5.60
C ALA A 215 -21.04 7.03 5.23
N LEU A 216 -20.05 7.89 4.94
CA LEU A 216 -20.30 9.25 4.48
C LEU A 216 -20.93 9.27 3.08
N ILE A 217 -20.48 8.42 2.14
CA ILE A 217 -21.11 8.27 0.82
C ILE A 217 -22.55 7.74 0.99
N ALA A 218 -22.75 6.73 1.84
CA ALA A 218 -24.05 6.14 2.14
C ALA A 218 -25.02 7.15 2.76
N TRP A 219 -24.55 7.97 3.70
CA TRP A 219 -25.34 9.01 4.36
C TRP A 219 -25.87 10.06 3.37
N ARG A 220 -25.06 10.38 2.35
CA ARG A 220 -25.42 11.32 1.28
C ARG A 220 -26.26 10.70 0.16
N SER A 221 -26.49 9.39 0.20
CA SER A 221 -27.27 8.68 -0.82
C SER A 221 -28.78 8.82 -0.57
N PRO A 222 -29.61 8.91 -1.63
CA PRO A 222 -31.07 8.81 -1.50
C PRO A 222 -31.52 7.51 -0.80
N ALA A 223 -30.73 6.44 -0.93
CA ALA A 223 -30.99 5.13 -0.32
C ALA A 223 -30.32 4.95 1.06
N ARG A 224 -30.07 6.03 1.82
CA ARG A 224 -29.26 6.04 3.05
C ARG A 224 -29.49 4.86 4.01
N ARG A 225 -30.75 4.51 4.28
CA ARG A 225 -31.08 3.43 5.23
C ARG A 225 -30.56 2.08 4.74
N ARG A 226 -30.85 1.75 3.48
CA ARG A 226 -30.38 0.51 2.83
C ARG A 226 -28.86 0.51 2.65
N ALA A 227 -28.30 1.66 2.31
CA ALA A 227 -26.86 1.84 2.14
C ALA A 227 -26.10 1.55 3.44
N LEU A 228 -26.49 2.21 4.53
CA LEU A 228 -25.90 2.02 5.86
C LEU A 228 -26.14 0.60 6.39
N ALA A 229 -27.35 0.06 6.20
CA ALA A 229 -27.64 -1.33 6.58
C ALA A 229 -26.76 -2.32 5.81
N SER A 230 -26.43 -2.07 4.55
CA SER A 230 -25.53 -2.96 3.79
C SER A 230 -24.11 -2.96 4.36
N LEU A 231 -23.65 -1.84 4.93
CA LEU A 231 -22.29 -1.75 5.50
C LEU A 231 -22.07 -2.66 6.71
N THR A 232 -23.13 -3.17 7.36
CA THR A 232 -22.99 -4.17 8.43
C THR A 232 -22.46 -5.51 7.92
N LEU A 233 -22.50 -5.76 6.61
CA LEU A 233 -21.86 -6.93 6.01
C LEU A 233 -20.34 -6.90 6.20
N ALA A 234 -19.71 -5.72 6.27
CA ALA A 234 -18.27 -5.63 6.45
C ALA A 234 -17.78 -6.22 7.79
N PRO A 235 -18.31 -5.81 8.97
CA PRO A 235 -17.96 -6.45 10.23
C PRO A 235 -18.42 -7.91 10.33
N LEU A 236 -19.51 -8.30 9.67
CA LEU A 236 -19.94 -9.71 9.60
C LEU A 236 -18.93 -10.58 8.85
N LEU A 237 -18.35 -10.10 7.75
CA LEU A 237 -17.28 -10.81 7.05
C LEU A 237 -15.98 -10.79 7.85
N PHE A 238 -15.68 -9.67 8.53
CA PHE A 238 -14.51 -9.58 9.38
C PHE A 238 -14.51 -10.60 10.52
N SER A 239 -15.69 -10.98 11.07
CA SER A 239 -15.80 -11.93 12.17
C SER A 239 -15.27 -13.34 11.84
N PHE A 240 -15.10 -13.66 10.55
CA PHE A 240 -14.41 -14.87 10.12
C PHE A 240 -12.98 -14.94 10.68
N TYR A 241 -12.29 -13.80 10.82
CA TYR A 241 -10.90 -13.79 11.29
C TYR A 241 -10.74 -14.20 12.77
N PRO A 242 -11.39 -13.53 13.76
CA PRO A 242 -11.30 -13.96 15.14
C PRO A 242 -11.82 -15.38 15.35
N LEU A 243 -12.82 -15.82 14.57
CA LEU A 243 -13.26 -17.22 14.59
C LEU A 243 -12.16 -18.17 14.11
N ALA A 244 -11.49 -17.87 12.99
CA ALA A 244 -10.40 -18.67 12.45
C ALA A 244 -9.21 -18.75 13.43
N LEU A 245 -8.89 -17.65 14.13
CA LEU A 245 -7.87 -17.63 15.17
C LEU A 245 -8.29 -18.48 16.36
N TRP A 246 -9.51 -18.33 16.87
CA TRP A 246 -10.00 -19.15 17.98
C TRP A 246 -9.90 -20.65 17.69
N LEU A 247 -10.27 -21.07 16.48
CA LEU A 247 -10.21 -22.47 16.06
C LEU A 247 -8.77 -23.02 15.92
N GLN A 248 -7.79 -22.17 15.59
CA GLN A 248 -6.40 -22.60 15.31
C GLN A 248 -5.45 -22.40 16.49
N THR A 249 -5.66 -21.35 17.29
CA THR A 249 -4.75 -20.93 18.37
C THR A 249 -5.41 -20.94 19.75
N GLY A 250 -6.74 -21.06 19.83
CA GLY A 250 -7.50 -20.93 21.07
C GLY A 250 -7.75 -19.48 21.52
N ASP A 251 -7.20 -18.48 20.82
CA ASP A 251 -7.34 -17.05 21.17
C ASP A 251 -7.91 -16.25 20.00
N ALA A 252 -9.18 -15.86 20.10
CA ALA A 252 -9.90 -15.07 19.10
C ALA A 252 -9.31 -13.67 18.90
N LEU A 253 -8.64 -13.12 19.92
CA LEU A 253 -8.13 -11.75 19.94
C LEU A 253 -6.61 -11.67 19.81
N ALA A 254 -5.94 -12.77 19.44
CA ALA A 254 -4.49 -12.83 19.27
C ALA A 254 -3.93 -11.71 18.37
N PHE A 255 -4.71 -11.24 17.39
CA PHE A 255 -4.33 -10.14 16.49
C PHE A 255 -4.22 -8.78 17.20
N ALA A 256 -4.91 -8.57 18.32
CA ALA A 256 -4.92 -7.29 19.03
C ALA A 256 -3.58 -6.99 19.70
N GLY A 257 -2.94 -8.01 20.30
CA GLY A 257 -1.61 -7.90 20.90
C GLY A 257 -0.45 -8.19 19.93
N ALA A 258 -0.73 -8.73 18.73
CA ALA A 258 0.32 -9.20 17.83
C ALA A 258 1.29 -8.10 17.37
N GLN A 259 0.87 -6.82 17.36
CA GLN A 259 1.73 -5.70 16.98
C GLN A 259 2.85 -5.39 17.98
N GLU A 260 2.77 -5.89 19.23
CA GLU A 260 3.81 -5.73 20.25
C GLU A 260 5.17 -6.29 19.79
N ARG A 261 5.16 -7.31 18.92
CA ARG A 261 6.38 -7.87 18.30
C ARG A 261 7.18 -6.85 17.48
N TRP A 262 6.54 -5.79 16.98
CA TRP A 262 7.20 -4.68 16.29
C TRP A 262 7.40 -3.45 17.20
N HIS A 263 7.35 -3.65 18.52
CA HIS A 263 7.44 -2.60 19.53
C HIS A 263 6.39 -1.50 19.32
N ARG A 264 5.19 -1.87 18.85
CA ARG A 264 4.09 -0.93 18.63
C ARG A 264 3.09 -1.03 19.77
N ALA A 265 2.72 0.12 20.32
CA ALA A 265 1.71 0.23 21.36
C ALA A 265 0.74 1.38 21.04
N LEU A 266 -0.51 1.26 21.50
CA LEU A 266 -1.50 2.32 21.33
C LEU A 266 -1.06 3.57 22.08
N SER A 267 -0.90 4.68 21.35
CA SER A 267 -0.55 5.96 21.95
C SER A 267 -1.72 6.55 22.75
N PRO A 268 -1.51 7.07 23.98
CA PRO A 268 -2.56 7.75 24.75
C PRO A 268 -3.16 8.96 24.03
N LEU A 269 -2.40 9.59 23.14
CA LEU A 269 -2.84 10.73 22.31
C LEU A 269 -3.33 10.29 20.93
N GLY A 270 -3.51 8.98 20.72
CA GLY A 270 -3.86 8.39 19.43
C GLY A 270 -2.92 8.86 18.32
N PRO A 271 -3.46 9.25 17.14
CA PRO A 271 -2.63 9.64 16.00
C PRO A 271 -1.79 10.90 16.22
N LEU A 272 -2.18 11.78 17.14
CA LEU A 272 -1.38 12.95 17.48
C LEU A 272 -0.11 12.55 18.23
N GLY A 273 -0.17 11.50 19.06
CA GLY A 273 1.00 10.98 19.76
C GLY A 273 2.05 10.45 18.81
N GLY A 274 1.68 9.55 17.89
CA GLY A 274 2.63 9.05 16.88
C GLY A 274 3.16 10.14 15.94
N ALA A 275 2.37 11.18 15.64
CA ALA A 275 2.85 12.33 14.89
C ALA A 275 3.90 13.14 15.68
N LEU A 276 3.68 13.35 16.98
CA LEU A 276 4.64 14.02 17.86
C LEU A 276 5.92 13.20 18.04
N ASP A 277 5.82 11.88 18.21
CA ASP A 277 6.98 11.00 18.31
C ASP A 277 7.75 10.95 17.00
N GLY A 278 7.05 10.93 15.86
CA GLY A 278 7.66 11.09 14.53
C GLY A 278 8.39 12.42 14.35
N LEU A 279 7.82 13.53 14.84
CA LEU A 279 8.48 14.84 14.83
C LEU A 279 9.74 14.86 15.70
N ARG A 280 9.68 14.28 16.91
CA ARG A 280 10.83 14.17 17.82
C ARG A 280 11.95 13.33 17.21
N ALA A 281 11.60 12.16 16.67
CA ALA A 281 12.56 11.26 16.03
C ALA A 281 13.17 11.86 14.75
N GLY A 282 12.36 12.53 13.92
CA GLY A 282 12.84 13.22 12.72
C GLY A 282 13.74 14.42 13.06
N TRP A 283 13.41 15.19 14.10
CA TRP A 283 14.26 16.28 14.59
C TRP A 283 15.58 15.76 15.17
N ALA A 284 15.54 14.68 15.95
CA ALA A 284 16.74 14.00 16.42
C ALA A 284 17.61 13.50 15.25
N GLY A 285 16.99 12.97 14.19
CA GLY A 285 17.68 12.60 12.95
C GLY A 285 18.35 13.78 12.26
N ALA A 286 17.68 14.93 12.15
CA ALA A 286 18.28 16.14 11.58
C ALA A 286 19.52 16.60 12.37
N ARG A 287 19.44 16.59 13.71
CA ARG A 287 20.59 16.92 14.58
C ARG A 287 21.73 15.92 14.41
N GLN A 288 21.39 14.64 14.30
CA GLN A 288 22.35 13.56 14.13
C GLN A 288 23.13 13.68 12.81
N LEU A 289 22.47 14.09 11.72
CA LEU A 289 23.15 14.31 10.43
C LEU A 289 24.11 15.50 10.45
N VAL A 290 23.83 16.53 11.25
CA VAL A 290 24.73 17.69 11.42
C VAL A 290 25.95 17.31 12.27
N GLU A 291 25.75 16.55 13.34
CA GLU A 291 26.80 16.13 14.26
C GLU A 291 27.71 15.03 13.66
N GLY A 292 27.17 14.16 12.82
CA GLY A 292 27.87 13.00 12.26
C GLY A 292 27.88 11.78 13.18
N SER A 293 28.62 10.74 12.77
CA SER A 293 28.60 9.41 13.41
C SER A 293 29.45 9.28 14.67
N SER A 294 30.47 10.13 14.84
CA SER A 294 31.39 10.08 15.98
C SER A 294 30.93 10.92 17.19
N GLY A 295 29.85 11.69 17.03
CA GLY A 295 29.35 12.59 18.06
C GLY A 295 28.28 11.96 18.96
N ARG A 296 27.49 12.82 19.60
CA ARG A 296 26.38 12.40 20.46
C ARG A 296 25.30 11.67 19.66
N VAL A 297 24.77 10.58 20.21
CA VAL A 297 23.59 9.90 19.67
C VAL A 297 22.32 10.57 20.17
N PHE A 298 21.48 11.08 19.26
CA PHE A 298 20.24 11.80 19.60
C PHE A 298 18.99 10.91 19.69
N TRP A 299 19.00 9.77 19.02
CA TRP A 299 17.91 8.80 19.05
C TRP A 299 18.48 7.38 19.05
N PRO A 300 18.77 6.81 20.24
CA PRO A 300 19.41 5.50 20.32
C PRO A 300 18.41 4.40 19.92
N ILE A 301 18.82 3.56 18.97
CA ILE A 301 18.08 2.36 18.59
C ILE A 301 19.05 1.20 18.70
N GLU A 302 18.65 0.17 19.46
CA GLU A 302 19.43 -1.06 19.59
C GLU A 302 19.75 -1.60 18.19
N ASP A 303 20.99 -2.02 17.93
CA ASP A 303 21.42 -2.64 16.66
C ASP A 303 21.27 -1.80 15.38
N ALA A 304 21.05 -0.49 15.47
CA ALA A 304 21.05 0.38 14.29
C ALA A 304 22.19 1.39 14.36
N ASP A 305 22.88 1.58 13.24
CA ASP A 305 23.83 2.67 13.09
C ASP A 305 23.12 4.04 13.29
N PRO A 306 23.68 4.98 14.07
CA PRO A 306 23.04 6.26 14.31
C PRO A 306 22.74 7.08 13.04
N MET A 307 23.58 7.01 12.01
CA MET A 307 23.32 7.72 10.74
C MET A 307 22.17 7.05 9.99
N HIS A 308 22.17 5.72 9.95
CA HIS A 308 21.06 4.98 9.36
C HIS A 308 19.73 5.31 10.06
N ALA A 309 19.74 5.33 11.40
CA ALA A 309 18.56 5.69 12.18
C ALA A 309 18.07 7.12 11.89
N ALA A 310 19.00 8.06 11.79
CA ALA A 310 18.71 9.45 11.45
C ALA A 310 18.03 9.58 10.08
N VAL A 311 18.58 8.91 9.05
CA VAL A 311 18.04 8.95 7.69
C VAL A 311 16.64 8.34 7.62
N VAL A 312 16.42 7.20 8.28
CA VAL A 312 15.10 6.53 8.30
C VAL A 312 14.06 7.40 9.02
N ASN A 313 14.38 7.97 10.19
CA ASN A 313 13.46 8.82 10.92
C ASN A 313 13.14 10.12 10.17
N LEU A 314 14.15 10.79 9.61
CA LEU A 314 13.96 12.03 8.85
C LEU A 314 13.17 11.79 7.56
N SER A 315 13.49 10.73 6.81
CA SER A 315 12.74 10.37 5.60
C SER A 315 11.30 9.97 5.91
N SER A 316 11.05 9.27 7.01
CA SER A 316 9.69 8.90 7.43
C SER A 316 8.86 10.13 7.82
N LEU A 317 9.48 11.12 8.49
CA LEU A 317 8.83 12.41 8.77
C LEU A 317 8.52 13.18 7.48
N ALA A 318 9.44 13.17 6.50
CA ALA A 318 9.20 13.78 5.19
C ALA A 318 8.02 13.11 4.46
N TRP A 319 7.91 11.77 4.51
CA TRP A 319 6.75 11.05 3.98
C TRP A 319 5.45 11.44 4.65
N LEU A 320 5.44 11.60 5.98
CA LEU A 320 4.26 12.06 6.72
C LEU A 320 3.80 13.43 6.21
N ALA A 321 4.74 14.38 6.09
CA ALA A 321 4.44 15.72 5.59
C ALA A 321 3.87 15.70 4.17
N VAL A 322 4.47 14.91 3.27
CA VAL A 322 3.98 14.73 1.89
C VAL A 322 2.57 14.13 1.90
N PHE A 323 2.30 13.11 2.70
CA PHE A 323 0.97 12.49 2.74
C PHE A 323 -0.09 13.39 3.33
N VAL A 324 0.22 14.16 4.37
CA VAL A 324 -0.71 15.16 4.92
C VAL A 324 -1.04 16.22 3.86
N ALA A 325 -0.05 16.72 3.13
CA ALA A 325 -0.27 17.68 2.05
C ALA A 325 -1.13 17.09 0.92
N LEU A 326 -0.83 15.86 0.48
CA LEU A 326 -1.60 15.17 -0.55
C LEU A 326 -3.01 14.81 -0.09
N ALA A 327 -3.20 14.45 1.18
CA ALA A 327 -4.51 14.22 1.79
C ALA A 327 -5.36 15.51 1.80
N ALA A 328 -4.74 16.65 2.12
CA ALA A 328 -5.41 17.95 2.04
C ALA A 328 -5.81 18.32 0.60
N VAL A 329 -4.94 18.02 -0.38
CA VAL A 329 -5.28 18.19 -1.81
C VAL A 329 -6.41 17.25 -2.21
N ALA A 330 -6.37 15.98 -1.78
CA ALA A 330 -7.42 15.01 -2.08
C ALA A 330 -8.77 15.44 -1.50
N TRP A 331 -8.78 15.92 -0.25
CA TRP A 331 -9.97 16.48 0.40
C TRP A 331 -10.56 17.65 -0.41
N ARG A 332 -9.71 18.60 -0.81
CA ARG A 332 -10.13 19.80 -1.54
C ARG A 332 -10.57 19.51 -2.98
N ARG A 333 -9.94 18.55 -3.65
CA ARG A 333 -10.17 18.26 -5.09
C ARG A 333 -11.23 17.20 -5.34
N PHE A 334 -11.32 16.18 -4.50
CA PHE A 334 -12.19 15.01 -4.71
C PHE A 334 -13.27 14.88 -3.63
N GLY A 335 -13.23 15.73 -2.60
CA GLY A 335 -14.27 15.85 -1.59
C GLY A 335 -14.04 14.99 -0.34
N ALA A 336 -14.96 15.16 0.60
CA ALA A 336 -14.84 14.62 1.95
C ALA A 336 -14.65 13.08 2.03
N PRO A 337 -15.30 12.23 1.20
CA PRO A 337 -15.05 10.79 1.28
C PRO A 337 -13.60 10.39 1.00
N TYR A 338 -12.96 11.02 0.01
CA TYR A 338 -11.56 10.76 -0.35
C TYR A 338 -10.61 11.29 0.72
N GLY A 339 -10.86 12.52 1.19
CA GLY A 339 -10.05 13.13 2.23
C GLY A 339 -10.16 12.40 3.57
N LEU A 340 -11.36 11.93 3.96
CA LEU A 340 -11.59 11.17 5.17
C LEU A 340 -10.89 9.80 5.10
N PHE A 341 -10.95 9.13 3.95
CA PHE A 341 -10.20 7.90 3.74
C PHE A 341 -8.70 8.12 3.90
N CYS A 342 -8.13 9.19 3.31
CA CYS A 342 -6.71 9.53 3.50
C CYS A 342 -6.37 9.81 4.97
N ALA A 343 -7.15 10.67 5.63
CA ALA A 343 -6.90 11.06 7.01
C ALA A 343 -6.90 9.87 7.96
N LEU A 344 -7.90 8.98 7.84
CA LEU A 344 -8.00 7.78 8.66
C LEU A 344 -6.92 6.75 8.31
N SER A 345 -6.56 6.62 7.03
CA SER A 345 -5.47 5.74 6.62
C SER A 345 -4.12 6.16 7.22
N LEU A 346 -3.90 7.47 7.41
CA LEU A 346 -2.72 7.98 8.13
C LEU A 346 -2.88 7.86 9.65
N ALA A 347 -4.09 8.08 10.18
CA ALA A 347 -4.35 8.00 11.61
C ALA A 347 -4.14 6.60 12.19
N ILE A 348 -4.42 5.54 11.44
CA ILE A 348 -4.25 4.15 11.91
C ILE A 348 -2.80 3.86 12.33
N PRO A 349 -1.77 3.96 11.44
CA PRO A 349 -0.39 3.70 11.84
C PRO A 349 0.15 4.73 12.84
N LEU A 350 -0.34 5.98 12.82
CA LEU A 350 0.05 7.00 13.81
C LEU A 350 -0.52 6.74 15.21
N SER A 351 -1.61 5.96 15.32
CA SER A 351 -2.19 5.59 16.61
C SER A 351 -1.36 4.54 17.35
N VAL A 352 -0.53 3.79 16.62
CA VAL A 352 0.29 2.69 17.16
C VAL A 352 1.77 2.86 16.75
N PRO A 353 2.43 3.97 17.14
CA PRO A 353 3.82 4.21 16.80
C PRO A 353 4.71 3.10 17.36
N SER A 354 5.85 2.84 16.70
CA SER A 354 6.88 1.96 17.27
C SER A 354 7.81 2.76 18.17
N ASP A 355 8.12 2.23 19.36
CA ASP A 355 9.01 2.88 20.32
C ASP A 355 10.44 3.06 19.76
N ARG A 356 10.84 2.21 18.81
CA ARG A 356 12.14 2.31 18.12
C ARG A 356 12.07 3.28 16.95
N TRP A 357 11.02 3.16 16.15
CA TRP A 357 10.85 3.81 14.85
C TRP A 357 9.43 4.37 14.74
N PRO A 358 9.13 5.58 15.25
CA PRO A 358 7.75 6.03 15.43
C PRO A 358 6.88 5.99 14.16
N LEU A 359 7.51 6.24 13.00
CA LEU A 359 6.87 6.24 11.68
C LEU A 359 7.29 5.04 10.81
N LEU A 360 7.64 3.91 11.43
CA LEU A 360 8.04 2.67 10.75
C LEU A 360 7.03 2.29 9.65
N SER A 361 7.53 1.99 8.46
CA SER A 361 6.73 1.57 7.31
C SER A 361 5.77 2.61 6.71
N LEU A 362 5.87 3.89 7.10
CA LEU A 362 4.95 4.92 6.62
C LEU A 362 4.80 4.98 5.09
N PRO A 363 5.87 5.00 4.28
CA PRO A 363 5.71 5.00 2.81
C PRO A 363 4.95 3.77 2.31
N ARG A 364 5.18 2.57 2.87
CA ARG A 364 4.43 1.36 2.54
C ARG A 364 2.94 1.45 2.93
N PHE A 365 2.60 2.09 4.04
CA PHE A 365 1.19 2.37 4.34
C PHE A 365 0.56 3.34 3.33
N GLY A 366 1.29 4.38 2.93
CA GLY A 366 0.85 5.34 1.92
C GLY A 366 0.57 4.74 0.54
N LEU A 367 1.26 3.65 0.18
CA LEU A 367 1.07 2.92 -1.09
C LEU A 367 -0.38 2.47 -1.32
N ALA A 368 -1.09 2.11 -0.26
CA ALA A 368 -2.49 1.67 -0.35
C ALA A 368 -3.51 2.83 -0.32
N VAL A 369 -3.06 4.06 -0.07
CA VAL A 369 -3.93 5.25 0.04
C VAL A 369 -4.15 5.85 -1.34
N PHE A 370 -4.97 5.19 -2.15
CA PHE A 370 -5.14 5.49 -3.58
C PHE A 370 -5.44 6.98 -3.92
N PRO A 371 -6.15 7.79 -3.10
CA PRO A 371 -6.39 9.19 -3.46
C PRO A 371 -5.14 10.06 -3.45
N LEU A 372 -4.05 9.65 -2.79
CA LEU A 372 -2.78 10.38 -2.85
C LEU A 372 -2.24 10.45 -4.28
N PHE A 373 -2.42 9.38 -5.07
CA PHE A 373 -2.00 9.35 -6.47
C PHE A 373 -2.89 10.21 -7.38
N LEU A 374 -4.20 10.28 -7.08
CA LEU A 374 -5.11 11.21 -7.74
C LEU A 374 -4.69 12.66 -7.44
N ALA A 375 -4.32 12.96 -6.20
CA ALA A 375 -3.84 14.26 -5.79
C ALA A 375 -2.53 14.64 -6.51
N LEU A 376 -1.57 13.72 -6.62
CA LEU A 376 -0.34 13.93 -7.40
C LEU A 376 -0.62 14.22 -8.88
N ALA A 377 -1.52 13.46 -9.50
CA ALA A 377 -1.95 13.71 -10.88
C ALA A 377 -2.59 15.09 -11.05
N ALA A 378 -3.46 15.49 -10.12
CA ALA A 378 -4.08 16.82 -10.13
C ALA A 378 -3.06 17.95 -9.92
N LEU A 379 -2.07 17.78 -9.04
CA LEU A 379 -1.02 18.78 -8.79
C LEU A 379 -0.08 18.95 -9.98
N THR A 380 0.18 17.88 -10.72
CA THR A 380 1.09 17.93 -11.88
C THR A 380 0.41 18.29 -13.18
N ALA A 381 -0.92 18.35 -13.23
CA ALA A 381 -1.69 18.78 -14.40
C ALA A 381 -1.20 20.16 -14.90
N GLY A 382 -0.83 20.24 -16.18
CA GLY A 382 -0.27 21.45 -16.79
C GLY A 382 1.15 21.84 -16.34
N ARG A 383 1.81 21.04 -15.48
CA ARG A 383 3.15 21.32 -14.92
C ARG A 383 4.17 20.25 -15.34
N PRO A 384 4.66 20.25 -16.59
CA PRO A 384 5.52 19.18 -17.11
C PRO A 384 6.84 19.05 -16.33
N ARG A 385 7.47 20.17 -15.92
CA ARG A 385 8.71 20.12 -15.11
C ARG A 385 8.51 19.41 -13.77
N LEU A 386 7.40 19.68 -13.08
CA LEU A 386 7.07 19.03 -11.81
C LEU A 386 6.77 17.54 -12.03
N HIS A 387 6.06 17.19 -13.10
CA HIS A 387 5.82 15.80 -13.48
C HIS A 387 7.14 15.04 -13.71
N THR A 388 8.06 15.60 -14.49
CA THR A 388 9.37 14.99 -14.75
C THR A 388 10.20 14.85 -13.47
N ALA A 389 10.25 15.89 -12.63
CA ALA A 389 10.98 15.84 -11.37
C ALA A 389 10.43 14.74 -10.44
N LEU A 390 9.10 14.67 -10.27
CA LEU A 390 8.48 13.66 -9.41
C LEU A 390 8.65 12.24 -9.95
N THR A 391 8.51 12.03 -11.26
CA THR A 391 8.69 10.70 -11.86
C THR A 391 10.14 10.24 -11.78
N ALA A 392 11.11 11.11 -12.06
CA ALA A 392 12.54 10.81 -11.94
C ALA A 392 12.93 10.49 -10.49
N THR A 393 12.54 11.33 -9.53
CA THR A 393 12.83 11.09 -8.11
C THR A 393 12.17 9.81 -7.61
N SER A 394 10.90 9.57 -7.96
CA SER A 394 10.21 8.35 -7.53
C SER A 394 10.83 7.10 -8.14
N ALA A 395 11.21 7.13 -9.41
CA ALA A 395 11.91 6.02 -10.07
C ALA A 395 13.29 5.74 -9.45
N ALA A 396 14.06 6.77 -9.11
CA ALA A 396 15.35 6.60 -8.44
C ALA A 396 15.20 5.99 -7.04
N LEU A 397 14.26 6.48 -6.24
CA LEU A 397 13.96 5.94 -4.92
C LEU A 397 13.43 4.50 -4.98
N LEU A 398 12.54 4.20 -5.94
CA LEU A 398 12.06 2.85 -6.20
C LEU A 398 13.20 1.91 -6.60
N GLY A 399 14.11 2.37 -7.46
CA GLY A 399 15.29 1.59 -7.85
C GLY A 399 16.16 1.25 -6.65
N MET A 400 16.43 2.22 -5.78
CA MET A 400 17.15 2.00 -4.51
C MET A 400 16.42 0.98 -3.62
N SER A 401 15.10 1.09 -3.47
CA SER A 401 14.30 0.15 -2.67
C SER A 401 14.34 -1.28 -3.24
N VAL A 402 14.32 -1.45 -4.57
CA VAL A 402 14.39 -2.77 -5.21
C VAL A 402 15.75 -3.42 -5.01
N VAL A 403 16.83 -2.63 -5.12
CA VAL A 403 18.20 -3.11 -4.83
C VAL A 403 18.30 -3.53 -3.36
N GLN A 404 17.85 -2.68 -2.43
CA GLN A 404 17.82 -3.01 -1.00
C GLN A 404 17.06 -4.31 -0.73
N TRP A 405 15.83 -4.40 -1.24
CA TRP A 405 14.98 -5.58 -1.12
C TRP A 405 15.67 -6.87 -1.59
N SER A 406 16.27 -6.81 -2.79
CA SER A 406 16.94 -7.95 -3.42
C SER A 406 18.12 -8.45 -2.60
N LEU A 407 18.77 -7.56 -1.84
CA LEU A 407 19.91 -7.86 -0.96
C LEU A 407 19.52 -8.11 0.50
N TRP A 408 18.25 -8.39 0.80
CA TRP A 408 17.75 -8.61 2.18
C TRP A 408 17.88 -7.38 3.07
N GLN A 409 18.07 -6.18 2.52
CA GLN A 409 17.99 -4.94 3.27
C GLN A 409 16.54 -4.55 3.52
N TRP A 410 16.31 -3.86 4.62
CA TRP A 410 14.96 -3.50 5.03
C TRP A 410 14.45 -2.36 4.13
N VAL A 411 13.20 -2.51 3.68
CA VAL A 411 12.47 -1.49 2.95
C VAL A 411 11.13 -1.36 3.65
N ALA A 412 10.81 -0.14 4.08
CA ALA A 412 9.51 0.32 4.55
C ALA A 412 8.62 -0.73 5.26
#